data_AF-A0A956XUI8-F1
#
_entry.id   AF-A0A956XUI8-F1
#
_cell.length_a   1.000
_cell.length_b   1.000
_cell.length_c   1.000
_cell.angle_alpha   90.00
_cell.angle_beta   90.00
_cell.angle_gamma   90.00
#
_symmetry.space_group_name_H-M   'P 1'
#
loop_
_entity.id
_entity.type
_entity.pdbx_description
1 polymer ?
#
loop_
_entity_poly.entity_id
_entity_poly.type
_entity_poly.pdbx_seq_one_letter_code
_entity_poly.pdbx_strand_id
1 'polypeptide(L)'
;MAYTLDQWRKALEPNSRLFANETVKALVDSWYLGPARWIFKERLRDSLSRFSNFDLPEFEIRIRELQTRWGSCTEAGTITLNPILMQVPKTYIDYVIVHELCHLLEHNHSPRFYKLLDRVLPDWRDRRQKLNQYDFS
;
A
#
# COMPACT_ATOMS: atom_id res chain seq x y z
N MET A 1 -33.70 37.21 12.48
CA MET A 1 -33.16 35.86 12.21
C MET A 1 -31.78 36.01 11.57
N ALA A 2 -30.76 36.21 12.40
CA ALA A 2 -29.36 36.25 11.98
C ALA A 2 -28.59 35.47 13.04
N TYR A 3 -28.14 34.28 12.69
CA TYR A 3 -27.31 33.45 13.56
C TYR A 3 -25.95 34.14 13.72
N THR A 4 -25.59 34.45 14.96
CA THR A 4 -24.38 35.19 15.30
C THR A 4 -23.13 34.33 15.12
N LEU A 5 -22.00 34.98 14.77
CA LEU A 5 -20.65 34.42 14.62
C LEU A 5 -20.17 33.53 15.78
N ASP A 6 -20.84 33.60 16.93
CA ASP A 6 -20.54 32.84 18.14
C ASP A 6 -20.88 31.35 18.04
N GLN A 7 -21.82 30.98 17.18
CA GLN A 7 -22.21 29.58 16.99
C GLN A 7 -21.18 28.77 16.19
N TRP A 8 -20.42 29.42 15.30
CA TRP A 8 -19.38 28.76 14.50
C TRP A 8 -18.12 28.45 15.30
N ARG A 9 -17.79 29.27 16.30
CA ARG A 9 -16.64 29.03 17.18
C ARG A 9 -16.78 27.74 17.96
N LYS A 10 -17.97 27.47 18.49
CA LYS A 10 -18.26 26.27 19.30
C LYS A 10 -18.29 24.96 18.50
N ALA A 11 -18.54 25.03 17.19
CA ALA A 11 -18.51 23.87 16.29
C ALA A 11 -17.09 23.49 15.84
N LEU A 12 -16.14 24.41 15.96
CA LEU A 12 -14.73 24.22 15.61
C LEU A 12 -13.81 24.11 16.84
N GLU A 13 -14.35 24.23 18.06
CA GLU A 13 -13.57 23.93 19.25
C GLU A 13 -13.42 22.41 19.37
N PRO A 14 -12.19 21.87 19.32
CA PRO A 14 -11.97 20.47 19.58
C PRO A 14 -12.52 20.13 20.98
N ASN A 15 -13.52 19.24 21.04
CA ASN A 15 -14.06 18.75 22.30
C ASN A 15 -12.90 18.17 23.13
N SER A 16 -12.49 18.90 24.16
CA SER A 16 -11.21 18.74 24.88
C SER A 16 -11.07 17.42 25.65
N ARG A 17 -12.09 16.57 25.63
CA ARG A 17 -12.07 15.19 26.17
C ARG A 17 -11.92 14.08 25.13
N LEU A 18 -12.00 14.38 23.82
CA LEU A 18 -11.82 13.38 22.76
C LEU A 18 -10.37 13.26 22.26
N PHE A 19 -9.48 14.16 22.71
CA PHE A 19 -8.06 14.18 22.30
C PHE A 19 -7.10 13.67 23.38
N ALA A 20 -7.63 12.99 24.41
CA ALA A 20 -6.84 12.44 25.49
C ALA A 20 -6.38 11.01 25.13
N ASN A 21 -5.15 10.89 24.60
CA ASN A 21 -4.32 9.69 24.38
C ASN A 21 -4.02 9.23 22.94
N GLU A 22 -4.32 10.01 21.90
CA GLU A 22 -3.71 9.78 20.59
C GLU A 22 -2.56 10.77 20.37
N THR A 23 -1.33 10.27 20.28
CA THR A 23 -0.18 11.06 19.82
C THR A 23 -0.51 11.64 18.44
N VAL A 24 -0.11 12.89 18.12
CA VAL A 24 -0.29 13.49 16.78
C VAL A 24 0.10 12.52 15.65
N LYS A 25 1.12 11.69 15.88
CA LYS A 25 1.53 10.59 15.01
C LYS A 25 0.39 9.61 14.69
N ALA A 26 -0.36 9.15 15.69
CA ALA A 26 -1.46 8.18 15.49
C ALA A 26 -2.60 8.77 14.64
N LEU A 27 -2.92 10.06 14.83
CA LEU A 27 -3.90 10.77 14.01
C LEU A 27 -3.42 10.92 12.56
N VAL A 28 -2.16 11.32 12.37
CA VAL A 28 -1.55 11.42 11.03
C VAL A 28 -1.49 10.06 10.35
N ASP A 29 -1.08 9.01 11.05
CA ASP A 29 -1.03 7.64 10.54
C ASP A 29 -2.43 7.15 10.14
N SER A 30 -3.43 7.36 10.99
CA SER A 30 -4.82 7.00 10.72
C SER A 30 -5.38 7.72 9.50
N TRP A 31 -5.12 9.03 9.38
CA TRP A 31 -5.48 9.82 8.21
C TRP A 31 -4.77 9.31 6.94
N TYR A 32 -3.47 9.02 7.03
CA TYR A 32 -2.63 8.56 5.92
C TYR A 32 -3.08 7.21 5.35
N LEU A 33 -3.60 6.32 6.20
CA LEU A 33 -4.12 5.02 5.78
C LEU A 33 -5.36 5.12 4.87
N GLY A 34 -6.15 6.20 4.97
CA GLY A 34 -7.32 6.41 4.12
C GLY A 34 -6.97 6.55 2.64
N PRO A 35 -6.19 7.57 2.24
CA PRO A 35 -5.69 7.73 0.88
C PRO A 35 -4.86 6.52 0.40
N ALA A 36 -4.04 5.93 1.28
CA ALA A 36 -3.26 4.74 0.94
C ALA A 36 -4.15 3.57 0.49
N ARG A 37 -5.26 3.31 1.19
CA ARG A 37 -6.24 2.28 0.79
C ARG A 37 -6.80 2.54 -0.60
N TRP A 38 -7.15 3.78 -0.91
CA TRP A 38 -7.70 4.13 -2.23
C TRP A 38 -6.66 3.94 -3.34
N ILE A 39 -5.45 4.47 -3.16
CA ILE A 39 -4.38 4.33 -4.15
C ILE A 39 -4.00 2.85 -4.33
N PHE A 40 -3.77 2.10 -3.25
CA PHE A 40 -3.39 0.70 -3.37
C PHE A 40 -4.48 -0.14 -4.01
N LYS A 41 -5.76 0.15 -3.75
CA LYS A 41 -6.88 -0.53 -4.43
C LYS A 41 -6.90 -0.22 -5.94
N GLU A 42 -6.68 1.03 -6.32
CA GLU A 42 -6.52 1.43 -7.73
C GLU A 42 -5.36 0.67 -8.38
N ARG A 43 -4.17 0.73 -7.78
CA ARG A 43 -2.96 0.08 -8.33
C ARG A 43 -3.07 -1.45 -8.36
N LEU A 44 -3.74 -2.05 -7.38
CA LEU A 44 -3.99 -3.50 -7.34
C LEU A 44 -4.87 -3.92 -8.52
N ARG A 45 -5.95 -3.18 -8.79
CA ARG A 45 -6.83 -3.47 -9.93
C ARG A 45 -6.06 -3.44 -11.25
N ASP A 46 -5.23 -2.41 -11.45
CA ASP A 46 -4.39 -2.30 -12.65
C ASP A 46 -3.37 -3.44 -12.71
N SER A 47 -2.76 -3.80 -11.59
CA SER A 47 -1.78 -4.89 -11.51
C SER A 47 -2.39 -6.25 -11.82
N LEU A 48 -3.60 -6.53 -11.34
CA LEU A 48 -4.33 -7.77 -11.61
C LEU A 48 -4.62 -7.98 -13.10
N SER A 49 -4.80 -6.91 -13.87
CA SER A 49 -5.00 -7.03 -15.33
C SER A 49 -3.83 -7.73 -16.05
N ARG A 50 -2.62 -7.64 -15.49
CA ARG A 50 -1.41 -8.30 -16.02
C ARG A 50 -1.41 -9.81 -15.81
N PHE A 51 -2.25 -10.29 -14.91
CA PHE A 51 -2.40 -11.70 -14.55
C PHE A 51 -3.62 -12.35 -15.20
N SER A 52 -4.26 -11.72 -16.20
CA SER A 52 -5.49 -12.22 -16.83
C SER A 52 -5.40 -13.63 -17.43
N ASN A 53 -4.19 -14.13 -17.67
CA ASN A 53 -3.92 -15.46 -18.24
C ASN A 53 -3.41 -16.46 -17.18
N PHE A 54 -3.61 -16.16 -15.89
CA PHE A 54 -3.16 -16.98 -14.78
C PHE A 54 -4.30 -17.20 -13.79
N ASP A 55 -4.39 -18.41 -13.27
CA ASP A 55 -5.31 -18.74 -12.20
C ASP A 55 -4.67 -18.37 -10.86
N LEU A 56 -4.97 -17.17 -10.37
CA LEU A 56 -4.53 -16.75 -9.04
C LEU A 56 -5.38 -17.46 -7.97
N PRO A 57 -4.77 -18.00 -6.90
CA PRO A 57 -5.52 -18.50 -5.74
C PRO A 57 -6.23 -17.34 -5.05
N GLU A 58 -7.17 -17.67 -4.15
CA GLU A 58 -7.77 -16.67 -3.26
C GLU A 58 -6.70 -16.03 -2.37
N PHE A 59 -6.81 -14.72 -2.15
CA PHE A 59 -5.82 -13.96 -1.39
C PHE A 59 -6.47 -12.79 -0.63
N GLU A 60 -5.81 -12.35 0.43
CA GLU A 60 -6.19 -11.18 1.22
C GLU A 60 -5.19 -10.04 1.02
N ILE A 61 -5.68 -8.80 1.12
CA ILE A 61 -4.83 -7.61 1.11
C ILE A 61 -4.87 -6.94 2.49
N ARG A 62 -3.68 -6.69 3.04
CA ARG A 62 -3.48 -5.96 4.29
C ARG A 62 -2.61 -4.75 4.04
N ILE A 63 -2.86 -3.69 4.80
CA ILE A 63 -2.03 -2.50 4.81
C ILE A 63 -1.50 -2.34 6.23
N ARG A 64 -0.19 -2.48 6.39
CA ARG A 64 0.48 -2.45 7.70
C ARG A 64 1.93 -2.05 7.50
N GLU A 65 2.45 -1.29 8.45
CA GLU A 65 3.88 -0.97 8.52
C GLU A 65 4.73 -2.25 8.61
N LEU A 66 5.78 -2.32 7.79
CA LEU A 66 6.77 -3.39 7.79
C LEU A 66 8.15 -2.76 8.04
N GLN A 67 8.98 -3.43 8.85
CA GLN A 67 10.25 -2.87 9.30
C GLN A 67 11.30 -2.72 8.20
N THR A 68 11.38 -3.70 7.28
CA THR A 68 12.48 -3.79 6.30
C THR A 68 12.00 -4.07 4.88
N ARG A 69 10.70 -3.98 4.63
CA ARG A 69 10.09 -4.42 3.37
C ARG A 69 9.04 -3.45 2.88
N TRP A 70 8.95 -3.31 1.57
CA TRP A 70 7.88 -2.57 0.90
C TRP A 70 6.57 -3.36 0.86
N GLY A 71 6.67 -4.69 0.81
CA GLY A 71 5.55 -5.62 0.83
C GLY A 71 5.97 -7.03 1.27
N SER A 72 5.00 -7.91 1.44
CA SER A 72 5.23 -9.34 1.67
C SER A 72 3.99 -10.16 1.35
N CYS A 73 4.18 -11.39 0.87
CA CYS A 73 3.13 -12.38 0.72
C CYS A 73 3.42 -13.59 1.62
N THR A 74 2.40 -14.10 2.31
CA THR A 74 2.48 -15.39 3.03
C THR A 74 2.08 -16.55 2.11
N GLU A 75 2.47 -17.78 2.46
CA GLU A 75 2.01 -18.99 1.75
C GLU A 75 0.48 -19.15 1.77
N ALA A 76 -0.18 -18.63 2.81
CA ALA A 76 -1.65 -18.61 2.93
C ALA A 76 -2.33 -17.53 2.05
N GLY A 77 -1.59 -16.84 1.18
CA GLY A 77 -2.16 -15.83 0.28
C GLY A 77 -2.46 -14.49 0.95
N THR A 78 -1.84 -14.15 2.08
CA THR A 78 -1.97 -12.79 2.64
C THR A 78 -0.88 -11.88 2.07
N ILE A 79 -1.27 -10.94 1.22
CA ILE A 79 -0.40 -9.87 0.72
C ILE A 79 -0.51 -8.67 1.66
N THR A 80 0.62 -8.24 2.21
CA THR A 80 0.74 -7.04 3.05
C THR A 80 1.52 -5.97 2.31
N LEU A 81 0.94 -4.77 2.17
CA LEU A 81 1.59 -3.60 1.58
C LEU A 81 1.93 -2.58 2.67
N ASN A 82 3.16 -2.07 2.63
CA ASN A 82 3.63 -1.07 3.58
C ASN A 82 3.14 0.34 3.18
N PRO A 83 2.45 1.10 4.06
CA PRO A 83 2.02 2.47 3.79
C PRO A 83 3.13 3.40 3.30
N ILE A 84 4.40 3.14 3.65
CA ILE A 84 5.54 3.95 3.19
C ILE A 84 5.67 3.96 1.65
N LEU A 85 5.08 2.99 0.95
CA LEU A 85 4.95 3.00 -0.53
C LEU A 85 4.26 4.26 -1.07
N MET A 86 3.46 4.94 -0.28
CA MET A 86 2.83 6.21 -0.68
C MET A 86 3.82 7.37 -0.83
N GLN A 87 5.08 7.20 -0.39
CA GLN A 87 6.16 8.19 -0.55
C GLN A 87 6.94 8.00 -1.86
N VAL A 88 6.65 6.95 -2.63
CA VAL A 88 7.34 6.65 -3.89
C VAL A 88 6.39 6.80 -5.09
N PRO A 89 6.90 7.02 -6.32
CA PRO A 89 6.08 7.04 -7.52
C PRO A 89 5.19 5.79 -7.66
N LYS A 90 3.96 5.98 -8.19
CA LYS A 90 2.97 4.91 -8.40
C LYS A 90 3.52 3.71 -9.17
N THR A 91 4.46 3.93 -10.09
CA THR A 91 5.11 2.87 -10.88
C THR A 91 5.91 1.88 -10.02
N TYR A 92 6.42 2.30 -8.87
CA TYR A 92 7.13 1.43 -7.93
C TYR A 92 6.16 0.74 -6.96
N ILE A 93 5.03 1.37 -6.65
CA ILE A 93 3.90 0.70 -5.97
C ILE A 93 3.43 -0.49 -6.83
N ASP A 94 3.26 -0.28 -8.14
CA ASP A 94 2.89 -1.36 -9.07
C ASP A 94 3.90 -2.51 -9.04
N TYR A 95 5.20 -2.18 -9.03
CA TYR A 95 6.25 -3.19 -9.00
C TYR A 95 6.12 -4.06 -7.75
N VAL A 96 5.92 -3.45 -6.58
CA VAL A 96 5.77 -4.21 -5.33
C VAL A 96 4.50 -5.04 -5.34
N ILE A 97 3.36 -4.49 -5.78
CA ILE A 97 2.12 -5.25 -5.89
C ILE A 97 2.28 -6.44 -6.83
N VAL A 98 2.84 -6.25 -8.02
CA VAL A 98 3.08 -7.33 -8.99
C VAL A 98 4.04 -8.37 -8.41
N HIS A 99 5.08 -7.95 -7.68
CA HIS A 99 6.00 -8.85 -7.00
C HIS A 99 5.28 -9.76 -6.00
N GLU A 100 4.42 -9.18 -5.15
CA GLU A 100 3.65 -9.96 -4.18
C GLU A 100 2.59 -10.85 -4.85
N LEU A 101 1.96 -10.40 -5.95
CA LEU A 101 1.06 -11.25 -6.74
C LEU A 101 1.79 -12.45 -7.36
N CYS A 102 3.03 -12.28 -7.81
CA CYS A 102 3.84 -13.41 -8.27
C CYS A 102 4.08 -14.45 -7.17
N HIS A 103 4.18 -14.02 -5.91
CA HIS A 103 4.34 -14.94 -4.78
C HIS A 103 3.12 -15.82 -4.50
N LEU A 104 1.94 -15.49 -5.03
CA LEU A 104 0.77 -16.37 -4.98
C LEU A 104 0.94 -17.63 -5.84
N LEU A 105 1.75 -17.57 -6.89
CA LEU A 105 2.00 -18.69 -7.81
C LEU A 105 3.37 -19.34 -7.58
N GLU A 106 4.34 -18.54 -7.12
CA GLU A 106 5.73 -18.95 -6.93
C GLU A 106 6.27 -18.38 -5.60
N HIS A 107 6.19 -19.14 -4.51
CA HIS A 107 6.46 -18.64 -3.15
C HIS A 107 7.93 -18.22 -2.88
N ASN A 108 8.87 -18.64 -3.72
CA ASN A 108 10.29 -18.32 -3.59
C ASN A 108 10.79 -17.58 -4.84
N HIS A 109 11.89 -16.82 -4.72
CA HIS A 109 12.57 -16.16 -5.85
C HIS A 109 13.34 -17.14 -6.75
N SER A 110 12.66 -18.19 -7.21
CA SER A 110 13.18 -19.22 -8.10
C SER A 110 13.31 -18.69 -9.55
N PRO A 111 13.99 -19.42 -10.45
CA PRO A 111 13.96 -19.09 -11.87
C PRO A 111 12.54 -19.02 -12.47
N ARG A 112 11.58 -19.78 -11.91
CA ARG A 112 10.17 -19.73 -12.32
C ARG A 112 9.51 -18.41 -11.91
N PHE A 113 9.79 -17.94 -10.69
CA PHE A 113 9.33 -16.64 -10.22
C PHE A 113 9.82 -15.51 -11.14
N TYR A 114 11.12 -15.48 -11.46
CA TYR A 114 11.66 -14.43 -12.33
C TYR A 114 11.12 -14.51 -13.76
N LYS A 115 10.89 -15.72 -14.30
CA LYS A 115 10.21 -15.88 -15.60
C LYS A 115 8.78 -15.36 -15.57
N LEU A 116 8.03 -15.61 -14.49
CA LEU A 116 6.69 -15.07 -14.30
C LEU A 116 6.73 -13.55 -14.24
N LEU A 117 7.61 -12.98 -13.42
CA LEU A 117 7.76 -11.54 -13.25
C LEU A 117 8.17 -10.85 -14.56
N ASP A 118 9.10 -11.43 -15.32
CA ASP A 118 9.49 -10.98 -16.67
C ASP A 118 8.30 -10.93 -17.64
N ARG A 119 7.36 -11.88 -17.51
CA ARG A 119 6.18 -11.96 -18.37
C ARG A 119 5.12 -10.91 -18.02
N VAL A 120 4.89 -10.64 -16.73
CA VAL A 120 3.82 -9.73 -16.28
C VAL A 120 4.28 -8.27 -16.13
N LEU A 121 5.58 -8.04 -15.96
CA LEU A 121 6.19 -6.72 -15.80
C LEU A 121 7.62 -6.70 -16.35
N PRO A 122 7.82 -6.64 -17.69
CA PRO A 122 9.13 -6.79 -18.32
C PRO A 122 10.20 -5.79 -17.84
N ASP A 123 9.80 -4.60 -17.39
CA ASP A 123 10.67 -3.53 -16.90
C ASP A 123 10.93 -3.60 -15.38
N TRP A 124 10.58 -4.69 -14.70
CA TRP A 124 10.68 -4.81 -13.24
C TRP A 124 12.09 -4.61 -12.69
N ARG A 125 13.15 -4.96 -13.46
CA ARG A 125 14.54 -4.79 -13.03
C ARG A 125 14.91 -3.31 -12.84
N ASP A 126 14.52 -2.47 -13.79
CA ASP A 126 14.72 -1.02 -13.72
C ASP A 126 13.90 -0.41 -12.57
N ARG A 127 12.64 -0.83 -12.41
CA ARG A 127 11.78 -0.40 -11.29
C ARG A 127 12.37 -0.77 -9.95
N ARG A 128 12.86 -2.02 -9.79
CA ARG A 128 13.52 -2.48 -8.57
C ARG A 128 14.77 -1.66 -8.27
N GLN A 129 15.61 -1.43 -9.29
CA GLN A 129 16.84 -0.65 -9.13
C GLN A 129 16.54 0.78 -8.66
N LYS A 130 15.52 1.43 -9.24
CA LYS A 130 15.10 2.80 -8.86
C LYS A 130 14.43 2.84 -7.49
N LEU A 131 13.57 1.87 -7.18
CA LEU A 131 12.93 1.77 -5.87
C LEU A 131 13.97 1.59 -4.74
N ASN A 132 15.04 0.84 -4.99
CA ASN A 132 16.13 0.65 -4.03
C ASN A 132 16.94 1.93 -3.73
N GLN A 133 16.67 3.04 -4.43
CA GLN A 133 17.27 4.35 -4.14
C GLN A 133 16.47 5.15 -3.10
N TYR A 134 15.30 4.65 -2.68
CA TYR A 134 14.48 5.26 -1.63
C TYR A 134 14.82 4.61 -0.29
N ASP A 135 15.03 5.43 0.74
CA ASP A 135 15.26 4.99 2.11
C ASP A 135 13.94 4.82 2.88
N PHE A 136 13.96 3.95 3.90
CA PHE A 136 12.83 3.71 4.82
C PHE A 136 12.74 4.72 5.98
N SER A 137 13.57 5.76 5.94
CA SER A 137 13.79 6.76 7.01
C SER A 137 12.73 7.85 7.08
#